data_AF-A0A540W0J1-F1
#
_entry.id   AF-A0A540W0J1-F1
#
_cell.length_a   1.000
_cell.length_b   1.000
_cell.length_c   1.000
_cell.angle_alpha   90.00
_cell.angle_beta   90.00
_cell.angle_gamma   90.00
#
_symmetry.space_group_name_H-M   'P 1'
#
loop_
_entity.id
_entity.type
_entity.pdbx_description
1 polymer ?
#
loop_
_entity_poly.entity_id
_entity_poly.type
_entity_poly.pdbx_seq_one_letter_code
_entity_poly.pdbx_strand_id
1 'polypeptide(L)'
;MVSMYYPARPGTGGPAPYMTTAGALAWMQYDNIPNAAGLAPALTATRTWAYTDARPAPGRFPLVLLSPGLTMPRSTLTSVAVDLASRGYVGAFFDLQLKGIPQPLLDGPSPANPEVTFEHP
;
A
#
# COMPACT_ATOMS: atom_id res chain seq x y z
N MET A 1 6.40 6.55 1.24
CA MET A 1 5.91 6.66 -0.17
C MET A 1 4.46 6.18 -0.23
N VAL A 2 3.60 6.62 -1.16
CA VAL A 2 2.15 6.24 -1.22
C VAL A 2 1.79 5.45 -2.48
N SER A 3 1.00 4.39 -2.34
CA SER A 3 0.49 3.49 -3.39
C SER A 3 -1.01 3.68 -3.45
N MET A 4 -1.54 3.94 -4.63
CA MET A 4 -2.98 4.15 -4.84
C MET A 4 -3.58 2.93 -5.54
N TYR A 5 -4.65 2.38 -4.97
CA TYR A 5 -5.51 1.38 -5.59
C TYR A 5 -6.90 1.98 -5.74
N TYR A 6 -7.52 1.81 -6.90
CA TYR A 6 -8.77 2.49 -7.21
C TYR A 6 -9.58 1.70 -8.25
N PRO A 7 -10.91 1.89 -8.31
CA PRO A 7 -11.73 1.36 -9.38
C PRO A 7 -11.25 1.92 -10.72
N ALA A 8 -10.90 1.04 -11.66
CA ALA A 8 -10.34 1.42 -12.96
C ALA A 8 -11.24 0.99 -14.12
N ARG A 9 -11.09 1.67 -15.27
CA ARG A 9 -11.78 1.33 -16.51
C ARG A 9 -11.20 0.03 -17.08
N PRO A 10 -12.03 -0.96 -17.42
CA PRO A 10 -11.58 -2.20 -18.04
C PRO A 10 -10.75 -1.94 -19.31
N GLY A 11 -9.73 -2.78 -19.53
CA GLY A 11 -8.90 -2.73 -20.74
C GLY A 11 -7.90 -1.57 -20.81
N THR A 12 -7.62 -0.89 -19.69
CA THR A 12 -6.60 0.18 -19.62
C THR A 12 -5.47 -0.19 -18.68
N GLY A 13 -4.28 0.38 -18.92
CA GLY A 13 -3.08 0.09 -18.12
C GLY A 13 -2.43 -1.26 -18.47
N GLY A 14 -1.49 -1.69 -17.63
CA GLY A 14 -0.78 -2.97 -17.74
C GLY A 14 -0.73 -3.69 -16.40
N PRO A 15 -0.51 -5.02 -16.35
CA PRO A 15 -0.46 -5.76 -15.09
C PRO A 15 0.57 -5.18 -14.11
N ALA A 16 0.14 -4.95 -12.88
CA ALA A 16 1.01 -4.46 -11.83
C ALA A 16 1.80 -5.62 -11.19
N PRO A 17 3.13 -5.53 -11.07
CA PRO A 17 3.90 -6.49 -10.29
C PRO A 17 3.55 -6.34 -8.81
N TYR A 18 3.68 -7.42 -8.03
CA TYR A 18 3.48 -7.37 -6.58
C TYR A 18 4.47 -6.41 -5.90
N MET A 19 5.72 -6.41 -6.36
CA MET A 19 6.76 -5.52 -5.87
C MET A 19 7.73 -5.18 -7.00
N THR A 20 8.30 -3.97 -7.00
CA THR A 20 9.41 -3.66 -7.91
C THR A 20 10.67 -4.37 -7.45
N THR A 21 11.58 -4.72 -8.37
CA THR A 21 12.86 -5.33 -8.00
C THR A 21 13.65 -4.46 -7.02
N ALA A 22 13.69 -3.14 -7.24
CA ALA A 22 14.33 -2.20 -6.34
C ALA A 22 13.68 -2.20 -4.94
N GLY A 23 12.35 -2.27 -4.86
CA GLY A 23 11.63 -2.34 -3.59
C GLY A 23 11.90 -3.65 -2.84
N ALA A 24 11.93 -4.78 -3.55
CA ALA A 24 12.26 -6.09 -2.98
C ALA A 24 13.67 -6.12 -2.40
N LEU A 25 14.64 -5.62 -3.15
CA LEU A 25 16.02 -5.53 -2.69
C LEU A 25 16.15 -4.61 -1.47
N ALA A 26 15.53 -3.43 -1.49
CA ALA A 26 15.59 -2.48 -0.38
C ALA A 26 15.00 -3.07 0.91
N TRP A 27 13.81 -3.69 0.83
CA TRP A 27 13.17 -4.34 1.97
C TRP A 27 14.00 -5.51 2.50
N MET A 28 14.45 -6.40 1.62
CA MET A 28 15.23 -7.58 2.03
C MET A 28 16.58 -7.21 2.65
N GLN A 29 17.23 -6.14 2.17
CA GLN A 29 18.46 -5.61 2.79
C GLN A 29 18.18 -5.06 4.18
N TYR A 30 17.08 -4.32 4.35
CA TYR A 30 16.68 -3.78 5.65
C TYR A 30 16.44 -4.89 6.68
N ASP A 31 15.75 -5.97 6.29
CA ASP A 31 15.44 -7.11 7.15
C ASP A 31 16.57 -8.17 7.21
N ASN A 32 17.74 -7.91 6.60
CA ASN A 32 18.89 -8.82 6.54
C ASN A 32 18.54 -10.21 5.96
N ILE A 33 17.64 -10.27 4.98
CA ILE A 33 17.24 -11.52 4.31
C ILE A 33 18.41 -12.04 3.45
N PRO A 34 18.92 -13.27 3.69
CA PRO A 34 19.97 -13.86 2.88
C PRO A 34 19.54 -14.04 1.42
N ASN A 35 20.48 -13.90 0.49
CA ASN A 35 20.25 -14.11 -0.96
C ASN A 35 19.11 -13.22 -1.54
N ALA A 36 18.99 -11.98 -1.08
CA ALA A 36 18.00 -11.02 -1.58
C ALA A 36 17.97 -10.91 -3.11
N ALA A 37 19.14 -10.88 -3.75
CA ALA A 37 19.26 -10.81 -5.21
C ALA A 37 18.67 -12.03 -5.93
N GLY A 38 18.80 -13.23 -5.35
CA GLY A 38 18.21 -14.45 -5.89
C GLY A 38 16.70 -14.56 -5.65
N LEU A 39 16.18 -13.95 -4.60
CA LEU A 39 14.75 -14.03 -4.21
C LEU A 39 13.90 -12.90 -4.80
N ALA A 40 14.46 -11.70 -5.01
CA ALA A 40 13.74 -10.54 -5.53
C ALA A 40 12.97 -10.81 -6.84
N PRO A 41 13.52 -11.54 -7.83
CA PRO A 41 12.80 -11.84 -9.07
C PRO A 41 11.49 -12.59 -8.84
N ALA A 42 11.41 -13.46 -7.82
CA ALA A 42 10.18 -14.19 -7.51
C ALA A 42 9.05 -13.25 -7.04
N LEU A 43 9.39 -12.24 -6.24
CA LEU A 43 8.42 -11.22 -5.82
C LEU A 43 7.99 -10.33 -6.99
N THR A 44 8.91 -9.94 -7.87
CA THR A 44 8.58 -9.15 -9.06
C THR A 44 7.72 -9.94 -10.06
N ALA A 45 7.96 -11.23 -10.21
CA ALA A 45 7.19 -12.11 -11.11
C ALA A 45 5.83 -12.53 -10.54
N THR A 46 5.60 -12.34 -9.24
CA THR A 46 4.32 -12.64 -8.59
C THR A 46 3.24 -11.74 -9.16
N ARG A 47 2.26 -12.36 -9.81
CA ARG A 47 1.12 -11.65 -10.39
C ARG A 47 0.18 -11.14 -9.30
N THR A 48 -0.42 -10.00 -9.58
CA THR A 48 -1.52 -9.44 -8.79
C THR A 48 -2.75 -9.27 -9.68
N TRP A 49 -3.85 -8.85 -9.07
CA TRP A 49 -5.08 -8.47 -9.78
C TRP A 49 -5.19 -6.94 -9.97
N ALA A 50 -4.07 -6.22 -9.88
CA ALA A 50 -4.00 -4.78 -10.08
C ALA A 50 -3.30 -4.45 -11.40
N TYR A 51 -3.55 -3.22 -11.89
CA TYR A 51 -2.96 -2.70 -13.12
C TYR A 51 -2.32 -1.34 -12.86
N THR A 52 -1.10 -1.13 -13.35
CA THR A 52 -0.44 0.17 -13.36
C THR A 52 -0.97 1.01 -14.51
N ASP A 53 -1.06 2.32 -14.29
CA ASP A 53 -1.47 3.32 -15.29
C ASP A 53 -2.85 3.07 -15.93
N ALA A 54 -3.70 2.30 -15.25
CA ALA A 54 -5.09 2.12 -15.65
C ALA A 54 -5.87 3.41 -15.46
N ARG A 55 -6.79 3.73 -16.37
CA ARG A 55 -7.60 4.96 -16.25
C ARG A 55 -8.60 4.78 -15.12
N PRO A 56 -8.74 5.72 -14.17
CA PRO A 56 -9.76 5.63 -13.13
C PRO A 56 -11.18 5.56 -13.71
N ALA A 57 -12.03 4.76 -13.06
CA ALA A 57 -13.47 4.78 -13.31
C ALA A 57 -14.06 6.13 -12.87
N PRO A 58 -15.07 6.67 -13.59
CA PRO A 58 -15.73 7.89 -13.16
C PRO A 58 -16.57 7.64 -11.89
N GLY A 59 -16.62 8.60 -10.98
CA GLY A 59 -17.44 8.52 -9.77
C GLY A 59 -16.80 9.17 -8.56
N ARG A 60 -17.51 9.10 -7.43
CA ARG A 60 -16.98 9.41 -6.10
C ARG A 60 -16.91 8.11 -5.33
N PHE A 61 -15.75 7.85 -4.73
CA PHE A 61 -15.49 6.62 -4.01
C PHE A 61 -14.98 6.98 -2.60
N PRO A 62 -15.41 6.27 -1.55
CA PRO A 62 -14.83 6.43 -0.21
C PRO A 62 -13.32 6.13 -0.22
N LEU A 63 -12.56 6.93 0.53
CA LEU A 63 -11.11 6.78 0.69
C LEU A 63 -10.79 5.99 1.96
N VAL A 64 -9.96 4.96 1.82
CA VAL A 64 -9.40 4.18 2.93
C VAL A 64 -7.89 4.43 2.97
N LEU A 65 -7.39 4.84 4.13
CA LEU A 65 -5.97 5.12 4.37
C LEU A 65 -5.41 4.02 5.27
N LEU A 66 -4.41 3.28 4.78
CA LEU A 66 -3.85 2.13 5.50
C LEU A 66 -2.32 2.17 5.50
N SER A 67 -1.74 1.80 6.65
CA SER A 67 -0.31 1.60 6.81
C SER A 67 -0.06 0.17 7.32
N PRO A 68 0.94 -0.54 6.77
CA PRO A 68 1.34 -1.84 7.30
C PRO A 68 1.97 -1.69 8.70
N GLY A 69 1.73 -2.68 9.56
CA GLY A 69 2.41 -2.79 10.85
C GLY A 69 3.80 -3.44 10.73
N LEU A 70 4.54 -3.49 11.84
CA LEU A 70 5.81 -4.22 11.98
C LEU A 70 6.90 -3.83 10.96
N THR A 71 6.93 -2.56 10.52
CA THR A 71 7.88 -2.07 9.52
C THR A 71 7.82 -2.82 8.17
N MET A 72 6.74 -3.57 7.93
CA MET A 72 6.53 -4.27 6.68
C MET A 72 6.31 -3.27 5.54
N PRO A 73 6.69 -3.60 4.29
CA PRO A 73 6.44 -2.74 3.15
C PRO A 73 4.95 -2.70 2.84
N ARG A 74 4.44 -1.56 2.36
CA ARG A 74 3.01 -1.36 1.99
C ARG A 74 2.48 -2.39 0.98
N SER A 75 3.34 -3.02 0.19
CA SER A 75 2.96 -4.08 -0.75
C SER A 75 2.43 -5.34 -0.06
N THR A 76 2.75 -5.58 1.22
CA THR A 76 2.13 -6.65 2.01
C THR A 76 0.61 -6.50 2.15
N LEU A 77 0.08 -5.30 1.95
CA LEU A 77 -1.36 -5.02 1.95
C LEU A 77 -2.03 -5.17 0.58
N THR A 78 -1.31 -5.65 -0.46
CA THR A 78 -1.84 -5.71 -1.84
C THR A 78 -3.18 -6.47 -1.93
N SER A 79 -3.35 -7.56 -1.19
CA SER A 79 -4.59 -8.33 -1.26
C SER A 79 -5.79 -7.54 -0.73
N VAL A 80 -5.63 -6.82 0.39
CA VAL A 80 -6.67 -5.95 0.95
C VAL A 80 -6.93 -4.76 0.03
N ALA A 81 -5.86 -4.20 -0.55
CA ALA A 81 -5.94 -3.07 -1.48
C ALA A 81 -6.77 -3.40 -2.73
N VAL A 82 -6.53 -4.58 -3.31
CA VAL A 82 -7.29 -5.07 -4.47
C VAL A 82 -8.75 -5.34 -4.09
N ASP A 83 -9.03 -5.98 -2.96
CA ASP A 83 -10.41 -6.26 -2.53
C ASP A 83 -11.20 -4.96 -2.33
N LEU A 84 -10.61 -3.97 -1.65
CA LEU A 84 -11.21 -2.63 -1.48
C LEU A 84 -11.50 -1.96 -2.83
N ALA A 85 -10.52 -1.92 -3.73
CA ALA A 85 -10.69 -1.33 -5.05
C ALA A 85 -11.80 -2.05 -5.87
N SER A 86 -11.88 -3.38 -5.77
CA SER A 86 -12.92 -4.16 -6.44
C SER A 86 -14.33 -3.86 -5.92
N ARG A 87 -14.45 -3.37 -4.68
CA ARG A 87 -15.71 -3.01 -4.02
C ARG A 87 -16.07 -1.53 -4.15
N GLY A 88 -15.30 -0.75 -4.91
CA GLY A 88 -15.58 0.67 -5.11
C GLY A 88 -14.94 1.60 -4.08
N TYR A 89 -13.86 1.20 -3.41
CA TYR A 89 -13.08 2.07 -2.53
C TYR A 89 -11.81 2.56 -3.24
N VAL A 90 -11.37 3.78 -2.93
CA VAL A 90 -10.00 4.21 -3.21
C VAL A 90 -9.16 3.90 -1.99
N GLY A 91 -8.07 3.17 -2.16
CA GLY A 91 -7.13 2.87 -1.09
C GLY A 91 -5.82 3.63 -1.28
N ALA A 92 -5.39 4.35 -0.25
CA ALA A 92 -4.08 4.99 -0.16
C ALA A 92 -3.22 4.22 0.85
N PHE A 93 -2.16 3.59 0.38
CA PHE A 93 -1.29 2.73 1.17
C PHE A 93 0.09 3.35 1.28
N PHE A 94 0.54 3.65 2.49
CA PHE A 94 1.80 4.34 2.69
C PHE A 94 2.73 3.56 3.60
N ASP A 95 4.02 3.60 3.26
CA ASP A 95 5.06 3.08 4.13
C ASP A 95 5.19 3.98 5.37
N LEU A 96 5.39 3.35 6.52
CA LEU A 96 5.68 4.06 7.75
C LEU A 96 7.14 4.56 7.70
N GLN A 97 7.36 5.80 7.28
CA GLN A 97 8.64 6.50 7.46
C GLN A 97 8.61 7.33 8.75
N LEU A 98 8.64 6.66 9.90
CA LEU A 98 8.91 7.37 11.15
C LEU A 98 10.40 7.68 11.20
N LYS A 99 10.75 8.97 11.23
CA LYS A 99 12.13 9.47 11.41
C LYS A 99 12.70 9.16 12.82
N GLY A 100 12.11 8.22 13.56
CA GLY A 100 12.32 8.04 15.00
C GLY A 100 11.83 9.23 15.85
N ILE A 101 11.13 10.19 15.24
CA ILE A 101 10.54 11.33 15.94
C ILE A 101 9.14 10.92 16.41
N PRO A 102 8.82 11.06 17.71
CA PRO A 102 7.47 10.81 18.21
C PRO A 102 6.44 11.64 17.42
N GLN A 103 5.44 10.97 16.86
CA GLN A 103 4.35 11.61 16.13
C GLN A 103 3.01 11.27 16.81
N PRO A 104 2.53 12.12 17.72
CA PRO A 104 1.35 11.84 18.53
C PRO A 104 0.03 11.83 17.74
N LEU A 105 0.09 12.16 16.44
CA LEU A 105 -1.08 12.24 15.55
C LEU A 105 -1.81 10.91 15.43
N LEU A 106 -1.12 9.77 15.61
CA LEU A 106 -1.72 8.43 15.51
C LEU A 106 -1.87 7.73 16.88
N ASP A 107 -1.60 8.44 17.98
CA ASP A 107 -1.68 7.86 19.33
C ASP A 107 -3.12 7.85 19.88
N GLY A 108 -4.02 8.65 19.30
CA GLY A 108 -5.42 8.71 19.68
C GLY A 108 -6.11 10.02 19.27
N PRO A 109 -7.38 10.20 19.67
CA PRO A 109 -8.16 11.39 19.33
C PRO A 109 -7.44 12.69 19.70
N SER A 110 -7.43 13.65 18.79
CA SER A 110 -6.73 14.92 18.96
C SER A 110 -7.71 16.10 18.88
N PRO A 111 -7.69 17.06 19.81
CA PRO A 111 -8.47 18.29 19.70
C PRO A 111 -8.13 19.11 18.46
N ALA A 112 -6.93 18.94 17.91
CA ALA A 112 -6.49 19.63 16.70
C ALA A 112 -7.08 19.01 15.41
N ASN A 113 -7.58 17.77 15.47
CA ASN A 113 -8.22 17.06 14.35
C ASN A 113 -9.49 16.35 14.86
N PRO A 114 -10.53 17.10 15.28
CA PRO A 114 -11.72 16.55 15.93
C PRO A 114 -12.57 15.65 15.02
N GLU A 115 -12.38 15.73 13.71
CA GLU A 115 -13.03 14.89 12.71
C GLU A 115 -12.43 13.47 12.60
N VAL A 116 -11.26 13.23 13.21
CA VAL A 116 -10.58 11.95 13.17
C VAL A 116 -11.03 11.08 14.34
N THR A 117 -11.78 10.03 14.02
CA THR A 117 -12.22 9.02 15.00
C THR A 117 -11.25 7.83 14.98
N PHE A 118 -10.88 7.34 16.17
CA PHE A 118 -10.07 6.13 16.33
C PHE A 118 -11.00 4.99 16.71
N GLU A 119 -11.07 3.98 15.85
CA GLU A 119 -11.81 2.75 16.12
C GLU A 119 -10.90 1.80 16.90
N HIS A 120 -11.28 1.49 18.14
CA HIS A 120 -10.62 0.47 18.96
C HIS A 120 -11.46 -0.80 18.94
N PRO A 121 -10.89 -1.97 18.54
CA PRO A 121 -11.61 -3.24 18.54
C PRO A 121 -11.95 -3.72 19.96
#